data_AF-A0A8T5LRM6-F1
#
_entry.id   AF-A0A8T5LRM6-F1
#
_cell.length_a   1.000
_cell.length_b   1.000
_cell.length_c   1.000
_cell.angle_alpha   90.00
_cell.angle_beta   90.00
_cell.angle_gamma   90.00
#
_symmetry.space_group_name_H-M   'P 1'
#
loop_
_entity.id
_entity.type
_entity.pdbx_description
1 polymer ?
#
loop_
_entity_poly.entity_id
_entity_poly.type
_entity_poly.pdbx_seq_one_letter_code
_entity_poly.pdbx_strand_id
1 'polypeptide(L)' 'IGHICPKYILPSLTKDMIEQAINKTLPKPSFAVLDWKGLGKDKSRLIEILKELNIEIKRSDQLI' A
#
# COMPACT_ATOMS: atom_id res chain seq x y z
N ILE A 1 -10.98 -7.78 5.25
CA ILE A 1 -10.77 -6.42 4.70
C ILE A 1 -9.78 -5.74 5.65
N GLY A 2 -8.64 -5.26 5.15
CA GLY A 2 -7.51 -4.76 5.95
C GLY A 2 -7.56 -3.25 6.19
N HIS A 3 -6.40 -2.60 6.20
CA HIS A 3 -6.28 -1.13 6.30
C HIS A 3 -6.47 -0.46 4.92
N ILE A 4 -7.14 0.69 4.90
CA ILE A 4 -7.33 1.52 3.69
C ILE A 4 -6.67 2.87 3.92
N CYS A 5 -5.77 3.27 3.02
CA CYS A 5 -5.10 4.56 3.07
C CYS A 5 -5.66 5.50 1.99
N PRO A 6 -6.26 6.65 2.35
CA PRO A 6 -6.81 7.57 1.39
C PRO A 6 -5.72 8.44 0.73
N LYS A 7 -6.00 8.88 -0.51
CA LYS A 7 -5.06 9.61 -1.38
C LYS A 7 -4.38 10.81 -0.71
N TYR A 8 -5.09 11.57 0.11
CA TYR A 8 -4.58 12.81 0.71
C TYR A 8 -3.52 12.57 1.80
N ILE A 9 -3.48 11.38 2.40
CA ILE A 9 -2.48 10.98 3.41
C ILE A 9 -1.25 10.32 2.79
N LEU A 10 -1.30 9.94 1.50
CA LEU A 10 -0.18 9.30 0.82
C LEU A 10 1.16 10.04 1.01
N PRO A 11 1.25 11.38 0.89
CA PRO A 11 2.52 12.09 1.06
C PRO A 11 3.14 11.91 2.45
N SER A 12 2.30 11.76 3.48
CA SER A 12 2.71 11.53 4.87
C SER A 12 2.87 10.05 5.24
N LEU A 13 2.50 9.13 4.35
CA LEU A 13 2.56 7.70 4.64
C LEU A 13 4.02 7.23 4.69
N THR A 14 4.50 6.80 5.84
CA THR A 14 5.88 6.30 6.02
C THR A 14 5.95 4.78 5.98
N LYS A 15 7.16 4.22 5.81
CA LYS A 15 7.41 2.77 5.90
C LYS A 15 6.94 2.19 7.23
N ASP A 16 7.27 2.84 8.34
CA ASP A 16 6.84 2.44 9.68
C ASP A 16 5.31 2.35 9.79
N MET A 17 4.58 3.34 9.26
CA MET A 17 3.11 3.29 9.26
C MET A 17 2.56 2.11 8.47
N ILE A 18 3.19 1.75 7.34
CA ILE A 18 2.81 0.60 6.53
C ILE A 18 3.12 -0.70 7.27
N GLU A 19 4.30 -0.81 7.90
CA GLU A 19 4.67 -1.95 8.73
C GLU A 19 3.71 -2.15 9.89
N GLN A 20 3.32 -1.05 10.57
CA GLN A 20 2.32 -1.10 11.62
C GLN A 20 0.97 -1.58 11.08
N ALA A 21 0.53 -1.09 9.92
CA ALA A 21 -0.73 -1.52 9.32
C ALA A 21 -0.72 -3.02 8.97
N ILE A 22 0.40 -3.55 8.46
CA ILE A 22 0.56 -4.98 8.16
C ILE A 22 0.54 -5.81 9.45
N ASN A 23 1.33 -5.41 10.45
CA ASN A 23 1.46 -6.17 11.70
C ASN A 23 0.18 -6.14 12.56
N LYS A 24 -0.60 -5.06 12.49
CA LYS A 24 -1.87 -4.91 13.20
C LYS A 24 -3.06 -5.54 12.45
N THR A 25 -2.86 -6.08 11.25
CA THR A 25 -3.90 -6.76 10.48
C THR A 25 -3.73 -8.27 10.62
N LEU A 26 -4.80 -8.95 11.07
CA LEU A 26 -4.87 -10.42 11.15
C LEU A 26 -6.03 -10.92 10.29
N PRO A 27 -5.81 -11.89 9.38
CA PRO A 27 -4.52 -12.48 9.01
C PRO A 27 -3.57 -11.48 8.34
N LYS A 28 -2.25 -11.75 8.39
CA LYS A 28 -1.24 -10.88 7.77
C LYS A 28 -1.55 -10.70 6.28
N PRO A 29 -1.63 -9.46 5.77
CA PRO A 29 -1.95 -9.22 4.37
C PRO A 29 -0.83 -9.73 3.47
N SER A 30 -1.17 -10.52 2.46
CA SER A 30 -0.22 -11.01 1.46
C SER A 30 -0.06 -10.06 0.27
N PHE A 31 -1.02 -9.14 0.08
CA PHE A 31 -1.01 -8.18 -1.02
C PHE A 31 -1.58 -6.83 -0.61
N ALA A 32 -1.16 -5.78 -1.31
CA ALA A 32 -1.71 -4.44 -1.22
C ALA A 32 -2.31 -4.05 -2.59
N VAL A 33 -3.52 -3.48 -2.55
CA VAL A 33 -4.17 -2.94 -3.75
C VAL A 33 -3.82 -1.46 -3.88
N LEU A 34 -3.24 -1.11 -5.02
CA LEU A 34 -2.77 0.21 -5.35
C LEU A 34 -3.61 0.83 -6.46
N ASP A 35 -4.14 2.03 -6.19
CA ASP A 35 -4.84 2.82 -7.19
C ASP A 35 -3.86 3.60 -8.07
N TRP A 36 -3.55 3.05 -9.25
CA TRP A 36 -2.50 3.55 -10.13
C TRP A 36 -2.74 4.99 -10.61
N LYS A 37 -4.01 5.40 -10.76
CA LYS A 37 -4.40 6.74 -11.19
C LYS A 37 -4.34 7.76 -10.04
N GLY A 38 -4.62 7.32 -8.82
CA GLY A 38 -4.63 8.12 -7.60
C GLY A 38 -3.25 8.36 -6.98
N LEU A 39 -2.27 7.48 -7.20
CA LEU A 39 -0.97 7.53 -6.52
C LEU A 39 -0.04 8.66 -6.99
N GLY A 40 -0.15 9.11 -8.25
CA GLY A 40 0.66 10.22 -8.78
C GLY A 40 2.17 10.07 -8.50
N LYS A 41 2.75 11.07 -7.84
CA LYS A 41 4.18 11.15 -7.48
C LYS A 41 4.61 10.16 -6.39
N ASP A 42 3.70 9.73 -5.53
CA ASP A 42 4.00 8.83 -4.41
C ASP A 42 4.12 7.37 -4.84
N LYS A 43 3.73 7.07 -6.08
CA LYS A 43 3.73 5.71 -6.64
C LYS A 43 5.08 5.00 -6.51
N SER A 44 6.17 5.63 -6.95
CA SER A 44 7.50 4.98 -6.93
C SER A 44 7.93 4.65 -5.51
N ARG A 45 7.78 5.62 -4.60
CA ARG A 45 8.09 5.48 -3.17
C ARG A 45 7.30 4.33 -2.54
N LEU A 46 6.01 4.23 -2.82
CA LEU A 46 5.15 3.19 -2.26
C LEU A 46 5.47 1.80 -2.82
N ILE A 47 5.81 1.72 -4.11
CA ILE A 47 6.24 0.47 -4.73
C ILE A 47 7.54 -0.02 -4.09
N GLU A 48 8.50 0.87 -3.84
CA GLU A 48 9.76 0.50 -3.17
C GLU A 48 9.51 -0.01 -1.76
N ILE A 49 8.73 0.71 -0.95
CA ILE A 49 8.41 0.30 0.42
C ILE A 49 7.71 -1.08 0.42
N LEU A 50 6.70 -1.28 -0.42
CA LEU A 50 5.96 -2.56 -0.47
C LEU A 50 6.84 -3.73 -0.94
N LYS A 51 7.79 -3.47 -1.86
CA LYS A 51 8.79 -4.47 -2.28
C LYS A 51 9.73 -4.84 -1.15
N GLU A 52 10.25 -3.86 -0.40
CA GLU A 52 11.09 -4.10 0.78
C GLU A 52 10.36 -4.95 1.84
N LEU A 53 9.05 -4.73 1.98
CA LEU A 53 8.19 -5.46 2.93
C LEU A 53 7.68 -6.80 2.40
N ASN A 54 8.12 -7.22 1.21
CA ASN A 54 7.72 -8.46 0.56
C ASN A 54 6.19 -8.59 0.35
N ILE A 55 5.51 -7.46 0.13
CA ILE A 55 4.07 -7.42 -0.12
C ILE A 55 3.80 -7.41 -1.63
N GLU A 56 2.92 -8.31 -2.07
CA GLU A 56 2.50 -8.35 -3.47
C GLU A 56 1.68 -7.10 -3.82
N ILE A 57 2.01 -6.47 -4.95
CA ILE A 57 1.32 -5.26 -5.40
C ILE A 57 0.29 -5.64 -6.45
N LYS A 58 -0.99 -5.41 -6.15
CA LYS A 58 -2.09 -5.55 -7.11
C LYS A 58 -2.59 -4.18 -7.55
N ARG A 59 -2.87 -4.03 -8.84
CA ARG A 59 -3.45 -2.78 -9.38
C ARG A 59 -4.97 -2.86 -9.34
N SER A 60 -5.63 -1.81 -8.84
CA SER A 60 -7.09 -1.70 -8.88
C SER A 60 -7.64 -1.83 -10.31
N ASP A 61 -6.96 -1.22 -11.27
CA ASP A 61 -7.31 -1.18 -12.70
C ASP A 61 -7.22 -2.55 -13.41
N GLN A 62 -6.63 -3.58 -12.77
CA GLN A 62 -6.55 -4.95 -13.30
C GLN A 62 -7.49 -5.93 -12.57
N LEU A 63 -8.22 -5.46 -11.56
CA LEU A 63 -9.14 -6.27 -10.76
C LEU A 63 -10.60 -6.15 -11.22
N ILE A 64 -10.85 -5.40 -12.30
CA ILE A 64 -12.17 -5.10 -12.87
C ILE A 64 -12.17 -5.48 -14.35
#